data_AF-A0AB74CUS4-F1
#
_entry.id   AF-A0AB74CUS4-F1
#
_cell.length_a   1.000
_cell.length_b   1.000
_cell.length_c   1.000
_cell.angle_alpha   90.00
_cell.angle_beta   90.00
_cell.angle_gamma   90.00
#
_symmetry.space_group_name_H-M   'P 1'
#
loop_
_entity.id
_entity.type
_entity.pdbx_description
1 polymer ?
#
loop_
_entity_poly.entity_id
_entity_poly.type
_entity_poly.pdbx_seq_one_letter_code
_entity_poly.pdbx_strand_id
1 'polypeptide(L)'
;MNSTLITKKELLKKLDISTGVLADLIRNGMPREGEMFNLDKIIAWRENWSKNILGELEVGRVYTNKEISEKFKCSEQGGMRRSHQTNTLVLFSDQTGSNVYKDKWLNGILQYTGMGLKGDQVLDKNQNKVLANSKSNFVKIHLFETFKPKEHTYLGEVYLAGQIYTDNEKDSSGNRRKVYKFPLALINQEQLIEDKDIYNQEKSQTRHVHNLSDTKLEEEARKISSYNKKMAAKYVNKEEFFFSKTKVYKRNPFVSEYVKRLAKGICQLCQEKGPFIKDGVPYLHCHHIEYLSQGGKDVIENCIALCPNCHARIHELELPDDKEKLLKIVEKRENSFSKIP
;
A
#
# COMPACT_ATOMS: atom_id res chain seq x y z
N MET A 1 -23.15 0.19 -26.02
CA MET A 1 -21.84 -0.49 -25.99
C MET A 1 -21.95 -1.72 -26.86
N ASN A 2 -21.14 -1.85 -27.91
CA ASN A 2 -21.17 -3.01 -28.81
C ASN A 2 -20.63 -4.24 -28.06
N SER A 3 -21.49 -5.22 -27.75
CA SER A 3 -21.03 -6.45 -27.13
C SER A 3 -20.12 -7.20 -28.12
N THR A 4 -18.84 -7.32 -27.78
CA THR A 4 -17.88 -8.00 -28.64
C THR A 4 -17.92 -9.49 -28.32
N LEU A 5 -18.61 -10.27 -29.16
CA LEU A 5 -18.51 -11.72 -29.12
C LEU A 5 -17.10 -12.13 -29.57
N ILE A 6 -16.44 -12.96 -28.77
CA ILE A 6 -15.08 -13.45 -29.05
C ILE A 6 -15.05 -14.98 -29.07
N THR A 7 -14.09 -15.52 -29.82
CA THR A 7 -13.84 -16.95 -29.93
C THR A 7 -13.21 -17.51 -28.65
N LYS A 8 -13.25 -18.84 -28.48
CA LYS A 8 -12.53 -19.54 -27.41
C LYS A 8 -11.04 -19.16 -27.36
N LYS A 9 -10.39 -19.08 -28.52
CA LYS A 9 -8.95 -18.77 -28.63
C LYS A 9 -8.66 -17.34 -28.13
N GLU A 10 -9.48 -16.38 -28.50
CA GLU A 10 -9.35 -14.99 -28.07
C GLU A 10 -9.64 -14.83 -26.58
N LEU A 11 -10.66 -15.54 -26.05
CA LEU A 11 -10.99 -15.51 -24.62
C LEU A 11 -9.83 -16.05 -23.77
N LEU A 12 -9.26 -17.21 -24.14
CA LEU A 12 -8.12 -17.80 -23.43
C LEU A 12 -6.94 -16.82 -23.36
N LYS A 13 -6.67 -16.11 -24.48
CA LYS A 13 -5.62 -15.10 -24.55
C LYS A 13 -5.95 -13.87 -23.70
N LYS A 14 -7.19 -13.36 -23.74
CA LYS A 14 -7.61 -12.17 -22.99
C LYS A 14 -7.62 -12.41 -21.48
N LEU A 15 -8.06 -13.59 -21.03
CA LEU A 15 -8.11 -13.93 -19.61
C LEU A 15 -6.81 -14.53 -19.07
N ASP A 16 -5.86 -14.85 -19.95
CA ASP A 16 -4.60 -15.52 -19.64
C ASP A 16 -4.82 -16.80 -18.81
N ILE A 17 -5.68 -17.69 -19.31
CA ILE A 17 -6.06 -18.96 -18.66
C ILE A 17 -5.88 -20.15 -19.60
N SER A 18 -5.70 -21.34 -19.01
CA SER A 18 -5.64 -22.58 -19.77
C SER A 18 -7.02 -23.07 -20.22
N THR A 19 -7.05 -23.98 -21.19
CA THR A 19 -8.27 -24.67 -21.63
C THR A 19 -8.96 -25.43 -20.49
N GLY A 20 -8.18 -26.02 -19.58
CA GLY A 20 -8.71 -26.73 -18.41
C GLY A 20 -9.41 -25.79 -17.42
N VAL A 21 -8.81 -24.62 -17.15
CA VAL A 21 -9.43 -23.57 -16.31
C VAL A 21 -10.71 -23.07 -16.96
N LEU A 22 -10.70 -22.82 -18.27
CA LEU A 22 -11.90 -22.40 -18.99
C LEU A 22 -13.02 -23.44 -18.89
N ALA A 23 -12.71 -24.72 -19.06
CA ALA A 23 -13.69 -25.79 -18.92
C ALA A 23 -14.30 -25.83 -17.52
N ASP A 24 -13.49 -25.59 -16.48
CA ASP A 24 -13.95 -25.51 -15.10
C ASP A 24 -14.89 -24.32 -14.88
N LEU A 25 -14.54 -23.13 -15.39
CA LEU A 25 -15.41 -21.96 -15.30
C LEU A 25 -16.75 -22.18 -16.01
N ILE A 26 -16.75 -22.82 -17.18
CA ILE A 26 -17.99 -23.15 -17.92
C ILE A 26 -18.86 -24.11 -17.12
N ARG A 27 -18.28 -25.17 -16.52
CA ARG A 27 -19.03 -26.11 -15.65
C ARG A 27 -19.67 -25.41 -14.46
N ASN A 28 -19.04 -24.35 -13.98
CA ASN A 28 -19.51 -23.55 -12.86
C ASN A 28 -20.48 -22.42 -13.28
N GLY A 29 -20.92 -22.39 -14.55
CA GLY A 29 -21.96 -21.48 -15.01
C GLY A 29 -21.46 -20.20 -15.68
N MET A 30 -20.19 -20.15 -16.10
CA MET A 30 -19.69 -19.00 -16.89
C MET A 30 -20.51 -18.83 -18.19
N PRO A 31 -21.00 -17.62 -18.51
CA PRO A 31 -21.83 -17.37 -19.69
C PRO A 31 -21.14 -17.74 -21.01
N ARG A 32 -21.90 -18.33 -21.92
CA ARG A 32 -21.48 -18.67 -23.29
C ARG A 32 -22.67 -18.57 -24.24
N GLU A 33 -22.41 -18.16 -25.47
CA GLU A 33 -23.43 -18.01 -26.54
C GLU A 33 -23.04 -18.91 -27.71
N GLY A 34 -23.58 -20.14 -27.74
CA GLY A 34 -23.21 -21.15 -28.72
C GLY A 34 -21.73 -21.52 -28.61
N GLU A 35 -20.91 -21.19 -29.60
CA GLU A 35 -19.45 -21.36 -29.56
C GLU A 35 -18.64 -20.12 -29.13
N MET A 36 -19.33 -18.99 -29.01
CA MET A 36 -18.73 -17.69 -28.75
C MET A 36 -18.98 -17.22 -27.32
N PHE A 37 -18.27 -16.16 -26.94
CA PHE A 37 -18.24 -15.63 -25.59
C PHE A 37 -18.44 -14.13 -25.59
N ASN A 38 -19.36 -13.63 -24.78
CA ASN A 38 -19.56 -12.21 -24.57
C ASN A 38 -18.66 -11.75 -23.41
N LEU A 39 -17.64 -10.94 -23.71
CA LEU A 39 -16.63 -10.56 -22.72
C LEU A 39 -17.21 -9.79 -21.53
N ASP A 40 -18.13 -8.86 -21.77
CA ASP A 40 -18.73 -8.04 -20.72
C ASP A 40 -19.57 -8.90 -19.76
N LYS A 41 -20.37 -9.83 -20.30
CA LYS A 41 -21.12 -10.80 -19.49
C LYS A 41 -20.19 -11.69 -18.66
N ILE A 42 -19.05 -12.09 -19.23
CA ILE A 42 -18.07 -12.91 -18.52
C ILE A 42 -17.38 -12.12 -17.41
N ILE A 43 -16.98 -10.88 -17.65
CA ILE A 43 -16.36 -10.02 -16.63
C ILE A 43 -17.34 -9.82 -15.48
N ALA A 44 -18.57 -9.40 -15.76
CA ALA A 44 -19.61 -9.23 -14.74
C ALA A 44 -19.90 -10.52 -13.96
N TRP A 45 -19.99 -11.65 -14.66
CA TRP A 45 -20.16 -12.95 -14.02
C TRP A 45 -18.98 -13.31 -13.11
N ARG A 46 -17.73 -13.09 -13.57
CA ARG A 46 -16.53 -13.39 -12.78
C ARG A 46 -16.45 -12.50 -11.54
N GLU A 47 -16.77 -11.23 -11.64
CA GLU A 47 -16.81 -10.33 -10.47
C GLU A 47 -17.78 -10.83 -9.41
N ASN A 48 -18.99 -11.23 -9.82
CA ASN A 48 -20.00 -11.73 -8.90
C ASN A 48 -19.63 -13.11 -8.34
N TRP A 49 -19.10 -14.00 -9.19
CA TRP A 49 -18.58 -15.32 -8.81
C TRP A 49 -17.47 -15.24 -7.77
N SER A 50 -16.48 -14.38 -8.00
CA SER A 50 -15.39 -14.14 -7.06
C SER A 50 -15.91 -13.58 -5.74
N LYS A 51 -16.85 -12.63 -5.77
CA LYS A 51 -17.46 -12.06 -4.57
C LYS A 51 -18.21 -13.12 -3.75
N ASN A 52 -18.95 -14.00 -4.42
CA ASN A 52 -19.70 -15.08 -3.77
C ASN A 52 -18.78 -16.12 -3.10
N ILE A 53 -17.66 -16.47 -3.72
CA ILE A 53 -16.71 -17.44 -3.13
C ILE A 53 -15.94 -16.82 -1.97
N LEU A 54 -15.42 -15.60 -2.15
CA LEU A 54 -14.59 -14.95 -1.13
C LEU A 54 -15.40 -14.57 0.11
N GLY A 55 -16.67 -14.23 -0.09
CA GLY A 55 -17.53 -13.63 0.92
C GLY A 55 -16.95 -12.30 1.40
N GLU A 56 -17.27 -11.93 2.63
CA GLU A 56 -16.65 -10.78 3.27
C GLU A 56 -15.25 -11.12 3.79
N LEU A 57 -14.32 -10.19 3.54
CA LEU A 57 -12.98 -10.17 4.09
C LEU A 57 -12.86 -8.92 4.95
N GLU A 58 -12.55 -9.12 6.23
CA GLU A 58 -12.45 -8.04 7.20
C GLU A 58 -11.04 -7.47 7.16
N VAL A 59 -10.92 -6.20 6.80
CA VAL A 59 -9.62 -5.54 6.78
C VAL A 59 -9.13 -5.34 8.22
N GLY A 60 -7.84 -5.61 8.47
CA GLY A 60 -7.24 -5.61 9.80
C GLY A 60 -7.38 -6.93 10.56
N ARG A 61 -8.24 -7.86 10.11
CA ARG A 61 -8.33 -9.19 10.70
C ARG A 61 -7.10 -10.02 10.36
N VAL A 62 -6.67 -10.82 11.32
CA VAL A 62 -5.61 -11.83 11.16
C VAL A 62 -6.22 -13.13 10.64
N TYR A 63 -5.60 -13.70 9.61
CA TYR A 63 -5.96 -14.97 9.00
C TYR A 63 -4.76 -15.92 8.99
N THR A 64 -5.05 -17.21 9.11
CA THR A 64 -4.10 -18.30 8.94
C THR A 64 -3.93 -18.68 7.47
N ASN A 65 -2.84 -19.38 7.12
CA ASN A 65 -2.64 -19.89 5.76
C ASN A 65 -3.78 -20.79 5.28
N LYS A 66 -4.35 -21.60 6.18
CA LYS A 66 -5.47 -22.48 5.89
C LYS A 66 -6.73 -21.69 5.55
N GLU A 67 -7.10 -20.70 6.38
CA GLU A 67 -8.26 -19.84 6.10
C GLU A 67 -8.12 -19.09 4.77
N ILE A 68 -6.91 -18.58 4.47
CA ILE A 68 -6.66 -17.86 3.21
C ILE A 68 -6.76 -18.81 2.03
N SER A 69 -6.12 -19.99 2.10
CA SER A 69 -6.21 -21.03 1.07
C SER A 69 -7.65 -21.47 0.82
N GLU A 70 -8.43 -21.71 1.89
CA GLU A 70 -9.82 -22.13 1.79
C GLU A 70 -10.72 -21.03 1.20
N LYS A 71 -10.52 -19.76 1.56
CA LYS A 71 -11.29 -18.63 1.01
C LYS A 71 -10.92 -18.34 -0.44
N PHE A 72 -9.63 -18.14 -0.70
CA PHE A 72 -9.17 -17.72 -2.03
C PHE A 72 -9.04 -18.88 -3.01
N LYS A 73 -9.04 -20.13 -2.55
CA LYS A 73 -8.76 -21.33 -3.36
C LYS A 73 -7.36 -21.28 -4.00
N CYS A 74 -6.39 -20.78 -3.25
CA CYS A 74 -4.99 -20.67 -3.68
C CYS A 74 -4.10 -21.64 -2.89
N SER A 75 -2.81 -21.75 -3.28
CA SER A 75 -1.82 -22.49 -2.48
C SER A 75 -1.71 -21.96 -1.04
N GLU A 76 -1.29 -22.81 -0.11
CA GLU A 76 -0.92 -22.40 1.26
C GLU A 76 0.50 -21.82 1.36
N GLN A 77 1.30 -21.92 0.30
CA GLN A 77 2.73 -21.57 0.31
C GLN A 77 3.06 -20.53 -0.76
N GLY A 78 4.11 -19.74 -0.49
CA GLY A 78 4.65 -18.72 -1.39
C GLY A 78 4.20 -17.29 -1.08
N GLY A 79 4.97 -16.31 -1.58
CA GLY A 79 4.68 -14.88 -1.40
C GLY A 79 3.59 -14.34 -2.33
N MET A 80 3.43 -14.94 -3.51
CA MET A 80 2.39 -14.60 -4.49
C MET A 80 1.58 -15.86 -4.81
N ARG A 81 0.27 -15.84 -4.57
CA ARG A 81 -0.58 -17.04 -4.68
C ARG A 81 -1.76 -16.76 -5.60
N ARG A 82 -1.69 -17.29 -6.83
CA ARG A 82 -2.74 -17.16 -7.84
C ARG A 82 -3.86 -18.17 -7.59
N SER A 83 -5.10 -17.72 -7.69
CA SER A 83 -6.28 -18.59 -7.78
C SER A 83 -7.08 -18.29 -9.04
N HIS A 84 -7.13 -19.25 -9.95
CA HIS A 84 -7.95 -19.12 -11.15
C HIS A 84 -9.45 -19.19 -10.85
N GLN A 85 -9.85 -19.90 -9.79
CA GLN A 85 -11.25 -20.04 -9.38
C GLN A 85 -11.85 -18.73 -8.87
N THR A 86 -11.14 -18.00 -8.01
CA THR A 86 -11.59 -16.70 -7.51
C THR A 86 -11.06 -15.54 -8.36
N ASN A 87 -10.33 -15.83 -9.43
CA ASN A 87 -9.66 -14.83 -10.26
C ASN A 87 -8.80 -13.82 -9.47
N THR A 88 -8.15 -14.27 -8.40
CA THR A 88 -7.33 -13.41 -7.53
C THR A 88 -5.85 -13.74 -7.60
N LEU A 89 -5.02 -12.76 -7.25
CA LEU A 89 -3.64 -12.94 -6.86
C LEU A 89 -3.47 -12.43 -5.42
N VAL A 90 -3.15 -13.33 -4.51
CA VAL A 90 -2.94 -13.01 -3.10
C VAL A 90 -1.46 -12.76 -2.85
N LEU A 91 -1.13 -11.58 -2.37
CA LEU A 91 0.23 -11.14 -2.05
C LEU A 91 0.45 -11.17 -0.55
N PHE A 92 1.62 -11.66 -0.16
CA PHE A 92 2.09 -11.69 1.21
C PHE A 92 3.36 -10.87 1.30
N SER A 93 3.31 -9.82 2.12
CA SER A 93 4.48 -9.04 2.51
C SER A 93 4.90 -9.46 3.92
N ASP A 94 6.10 -9.99 4.05
CA ASP A 94 6.62 -10.52 5.30
C ASP A 94 7.53 -9.49 5.99
N GLN A 95 7.11 -9.04 7.16
CA GLN A 95 7.79 -8.04 7.99
C GLN A 95 8.46 -8.67 9.23
N THR A 96 8.49 -10.00 9.34
CA THR A 96 9.14 -10.72 10.45
C THR A 96 10.67 -10.68 10.39
N GLY A 97 11.24 -10.25 9.25
CA GLY A 97 12.68 -10.26 9.01
C GLY A 97 13.25 -11.64 8.63
N SER A 98 12.41 -12.67 8.52
CA SER A 98 12.83 -14.03 8.13
C SER A 98 12.95 -14.23 6.61
N ASN A 99 12.40 -13.30 5.82
CA ASN A 99 12.41 -13.35 4.37
C ASN A 99 13.53 -12.49 3.77
N VAL A 100 14.06 -12.92 2.62
CA VAL A 100 15.08 -12.20 1.84
C VAL A 100 14.51 -10.97 1.14
N TYR A 101 13.20 -10.93 0.93
CA TYR A 101 12.52 -9.81 0.30
C TYR A 101 12.41 -8.63 1.24
N LYS A 102 12.75 -7.44 0.74
CA LYS A 102 12.69 -6.18 1.48
C LYS A 102 11.58 -5.31 0.94
N ASP A 103 10.35 -5.74 1.16
CA ASP A 103 9.17 -4.95 0.84
C ASP A 103 9.08 -3.75 1.77
N LYS A 104 8.78 -2.57 1.23
CA LYS A 104 8.74 -1.32 1.99
C LYS A 104 7.58 -0.45 1.55
N TRP A 105 6.88 0.13 2.52
CA TRP A 105 5.93 1.20 2.25
C TRP A 105 6.67 2.53 2.08
N LEU A 106 6.33 3.24 1.00
CA LEU A 106 6.83 4.58 0.70
C LEU A 106 5.65 5.45 0.26
N ASN A 107 5.35 6.53 1.00
CA ASN A 107 4.24 7.44 0.69
C ASN A 107 2.90 6.69 0.44
N GLY A 108 2.58 5.67 1.26
CA GLY A 108 1.38 4.85 1.07
C GLY A 108 1.42 3.89 -0.13
N ILE A 109 2.55 3.75 -0.82
CA ILE A 109 2.78 2.79 -1.91
C ILE A 109 3.75 1.71 -1.43
N LEU A 110 3.28 0.46 -1.42
CA LEU A 110 4.12 -0.69 -1.12
C LEU A 110 5.04 -0.97 -2.31
N GLN A 111 6.34 -0.92 -2.11
CA GLN A 111 7.33 -1.40 -3.06
C GLN A 111 7.49 -2.91 -2.90
N TYR A 112 6.56 -3.66 -3.49
CA TYR A 112 6.51 -5.11 -3.37
C TYR A 112 7.57 -5.78 -4.23
N THR A 113 8.29 -6.75 -3.69
CA THR A 113 9.37 -7.44 -4.41
C THR A 113 8.83 -8.62 -5.20
N GLY A 114 9.28 -8.74 -6.45
CA GLY A 114 8.90 -9.82 -7.34
C GLY A 114 9.25 -11.22 -6.82
N MET A 115 8.59 -12.23 -7.38
CA MET A 115 8.88 -13.64 -7.16
C MET A 115 10.20 -14.04 -7.80
N GLY A 116 10.95 -14.90 -7.09
CA GLY A 116 12.22 -15.50 -7.53
C GLY A 116 13.25 -15.41 -6.41
N LEU A 117 13.68 -16.57 -5.89
CA LEU A 117 14.52 -16.68 -4.68
C LEU A 117 16.03 -16.78 -4.98
N LYS A 118 16.43 -17.13 -6.20
CA LYS A 118 17.83 -17.23 -6.62
C LYS A 118 18.02 -16.62 -8.01
N GLY A 119 19.15 -15.95 -8.22
CA GLY A 119 19.48 -15.32 -9.48
C GLY A 119 18.55 -14.16 -9.86
N ASP A 120 18.80 -13.59 -11.04
CA ASP A 120 18.01 -12.49 -11.57
C ASP A 120 16.55 -12.87 -11.77
N GLN A 121 15.66 -12.01 -11.31
CA GLN A 121 14.23 -12.18 -11.54
C GLN A 121 13.88 -11.90 -13.00
N VAL A 122 12.77 -12.50 -13.44
CA VAL A 122 12.21 -12.33 -14.79
C VAL A 122 10.78 -11.82 -14.66
N LEU A 123 10.44 -10.75 -15.38
CA LEU A 123 9.14 -10.10 -15.29
C LEU A 123 8.04 -10.94 -15.97
N ASP A 124 8.30 -11.43 -17.18
CA ASP A 124 7.33 -12.18 -17.99
C ASP A 124 7.27 -13.69 -17.63
N LYS A 125 7.52 -14.03 -16.37
CA LYS A 125 7.43 -15.41 -15.86
C LYS A 125 6.66 -15.45 -14.54
N ASN A 126 6.09 -16.63 -14.25
CA ASN A 126 5.44 -16.93 -12.98
C ASN A 126 4.37 -15.87 -12.61
N GLN A 127 4.24 -15.57 -11.32
CA GLN A 127 3.29 -14.58 -10.83
C GLN A 127 3.72 -13.12 -11.06
N ASN A 128 4.99 -12.88 -11.44
CA ASN A 128 5.45 -11.55 -11.83
C ASN A 128 4.69 -11.07 -13.08
N LYS A 129 4.48 -11.96 -14.05
CA LYS A 129 3.71 -11.68 -15.26
C LYS A 129 2.26 -11.31 -14.93
N VAL A 130 1.64 -12.09 -14.04
CA VAL A 130 0.25 -11.85 -13.64
C VAL A 130 0.12 -10.49 -12.96
N LEU A 131 1.01 -10.17 -12.03
CA LEU A 131 1.00 -8.89 -11.32
C LEU A 131 1.27 -7.72 -12.26
N ALA A 132 2.20 -7.88 -13.21
CA ALA A 132 2.51 -6.86 -14.23
C ALA A 132 1.32 -6.58 -15.16
N ASN A 133 0.56 -7.62 -15.51
CA ASN A 133 -0.56 -7.54 -16.43
C ASN A 133 -1.92 -7.34 -15.72
N SER A 134 -1.91 -7.12 -14.41
CA SER A 134 -3.12 -7.03 -13.55
C SER A 134 -4.15 -6.01 -14.05
N LYS A 135 -3.71 -4.91 -14.67
CA LYS A 135 -4.58 -3.90 -15.29
C LYS A 135 -5.38 -4.42 -16.49
N SER A 136 -4.87 -5.42 -17.20
CA SER A 136 -5.42 -5.92 -18.47
C SER A 136 -6.09 -7.29 -18.39
N ASN A 137 -5.77 -8.08 -17.37
CA ASN A 137 -6.25 -9.46 -17.22
C ASN A 137 -7.40 -9.60 -16.18
N PHE A 138 -7.86 -8.48 -15.62
CA PHE A 138 -8.94 -8.39 -14.63
C PHE A 138 -8.70 -9.23 -13.36
N VAL A 139 -7.44 -9.54 -13.04
CA VAL A 139 -7.09 -10.27 -11.82
C VAL A 139 -7.10 -9.31 -10.65
N LYS A 140 -7.95 -9.58 -9.65
CA LYS A 140 -7.97 -8.81 -8.41
C LYS A 140 -6.76 -9.15 -7.55
N ILE A 141 -6.08 -8.14 -7.01
CA ILE A 141 -4.91 -8.35 -6.17
C ILE A 141 -5.31 -8.07 -4.73
N HIS A 142 -5.02 -9.00 -3.83
CA HIS A 142 -5.31 -8.88 -2.41
C HIS A 142 -4.00 -8.90 -1.62
N LEU A 143 -3.87 -8.03 -0.62
CA LEU A 143 -2.64 -7.90 0.15
C LEU A 143 -2.81 -8.36 1.60
N PHE A 144 -1.86 -9.16 2.07
CA PHE A 144 -1.68 -9.53 3.47
C PHE A 144 -0.29 -9.11 3.96
N GLU A 145 -0.21 -8.60 5.19
CA GLU A 145 1.04 -8.36 5.90
C GLU A 145 1.25 -9.36 7.03
N THR A 146 2.49 -9.83 7.17
CA THR A 146 2.89 -10.83 8.17
C THR A 146 3.84 -10.19 9.16
N PHE A 147 3.38 -9.99 10.39
CA PHE A 147 4.24 -9.48 11.49
C PHE A 147 4.68 -10.58 12.45
N LYS A 148 3.98 -11.71 12.42
CA LYS A 148 4.28 -12.91 13.20
C LYS A 148 4.16 -14.14 12.30
N PRO A 149 5.00 -15.16 12.48
CA PRO A 149 4.94 -16.37 11.66
C PRO A 149 3.52 -16.97 11.64
N LYS A 150 3.02 -17.28 10.43
CA LYS A 150 1.69 -17.88 10.16
C LYS A 150 0.47 -17.01 10.48
N GLU A 151 0.66 -15.77 10.94
CA GLU A 151 -0.40 -14.81 11.21
C GLU A 151 -0.36 -13.68 10.16
N HIS A 152 -1.38 -13.64 9.30
CA HIS A 152 -1.42 -12.75 8.15
C HIS A 152 -2.57 -11.75 8.29
N THR A 153 -2.25 -10.47 8.48
CA THR A 153 -3.25 -9.39 8.57
C THR A 153 -3.70 -8.99 7.17
N TYR A 154 -5.00 -9.06 6.90
CA TYR A 154 -5.55 -8.63 5.62
C TYR A 154 -5.59 -7.10 5.51
N LEU A 155 -5.06 -6.55 4.42
CA LEU A 155 -5.01 -5.10 4.21
C LEU A 155 -6.00 -4.59 3.16
N GLY A 156 -6.56 -5.48 2.32
CA GLY A 156 -7.52 -5.10 1.29
C GLY A 156 -7.07 -5.43 -0.13
N GLU A 157 -7.90 -5.01 -1.10
CA GLU A 157 -7.57 -5.07 -2.52
C GLU A 157 -6.54 -3.98 -2.87
N VAL A 158 -5.55 -4.31 -3.71
CA VAL A 158 -4.50 -3.40 -4.19
C VAL A 158 -4.44 -3.35 -5.72
N TYR A 159 -3.80 -2.33 -6.27
CA TYR A 159 -3.54 -2.17 -7.69
C TYR A 159 -2.11 -1.70 -7.94
N LEU A 160 -1.61 -1.93 -9.16
CA LEU A 160 -0.31 -1.43 -9.60
C LEU A 160 -0.37 0.09 -9.83
N ALA A 161 0.17 0.83 -8.85
CA ALA A 161 0.09 2.28 -8.74
C ALA A 161 1.26 3.03 -9.40
N GLY A 162 2.26 2.32 -9.90
CA GLY A 162 3.42 2.93 -10.56
C GLY A 162 4.11 2.00 -11.55
N GLN A 163 5.09 2.54 -12.26
CA GLN A 163 5.90 1.76 -13.21
C GLN A 163 6.72 0.71 -12.45
N ILE A 164 6.69 -0.52 -12.95
CA ILE A 164 7.56 -1.59 -12.46
C ILE A 164 9.00 -1.22 -12.78
N TYR A 165 9.88 -1.31 -11.79
CA TYR A 165 11.29 -1.02 -11.95
C TYR A 165 12.14 -2.13 -11.34
N THR A 166 13.45 -2.05 -11.54
CA THR A 166 14.40 -3.04 -11.02
C THR A 166 15.30 -2.45 -9.96
N ASP A 167 15.69 -3.26 -8.99
CA ASP A 167 16.69 -2.93 -7.97
C ASP A 167 17.70 -4.08 -7.81
N ASN A 168 18.82 -3.82 -7.12
CA ASN A 168 19.87 -4.81 -6.85
C ASN A 168 19.87 -5.21 -5.37
N GLU A 169 19.30 -6.38 -5.09
CA GLU A 169 19.18 -6.95 -3.75
C GLU A 169 19.99 -8.24 -3.59
N LYS A 170 20.21 -8.68 -2.35
CA LYS A 170 20.81 -9.99 -2.09
C LYS A 170 19.76 -11.09 -2.29
N ASP A 171 20.15 -12.19 -2.90
CA ASP A 171 19.35 -13.41 -2.96
C ASP A 171 19.46 -14.24 -1.67
N SER A 172 18.81 -15.41 -1.64
CA SER A 172 18.87 -16.32 -0.48
C SER A 172 20.26 -16.89 -0.19
N SER A 173 21.20 -16.75 -1.12
CA SER A 173 22.59 -17.17 -0.97
C SER A 173 23.52 -16.00 -0.68
N GLY A 174 22.99 -14.78 -0.52
CA GLY A 174 23.73 -13.56 -0.23
C GLY A 174 24.31 -12.85 -1.46
N ASN A 175 24.08 -13.37 -2.67
CA ASN A 175 24.61 -12.81 -3.91
C ASN A 175 23.75 -11.66 -4.42
N ARG A 176 24.36 -10.64 -5.03
CA ARG A 176 23.59 -9.54 -5.64
C ARG A 176 22.86 -10.05 -6.88
N ARG A 177 21.58 -9.69 -6.99
CA ARG A 177 20.73 -10.03 -8.13
C ARG A 177 19.81 -8.86 -8.49
N LYS A 178 19.37 -8.85 -9.73
CA LYS A 178 18.26 -7.99 -10.18
C LYS A 178 16.94 -8.51 -9.63
N VAL A 179 16.20 -7.66 -8.94
CA VAL A 179 14.81 -7.92 -8.52
C VAL A 179 13.88 -6.92 -9.18
N TYR A 180 12.62 -7.31 -9.40
CA TYR A 180 11.57 -6.39 -9.82
C TYR A 180 10.83 -5.84 -8.61
N LYS A 181 10.48 -4.56 -8.67
CA LYS A 181 9.67 -3.86 -7.67
C LYS A 181 8.36 -3.45 -8.31
N PHE A 182 7.27 -3.82 -7.65
CA PHE A 182 5.89 -3.54 -8.02
C PHE A 182 5.34 -2.50 -7.06
N PRO A 183 5.18 -1.23 -7.48
CA PRO A 183 4.57 -0.21 -6.63
C PRO A 183 3.06 -0.46 -6.52
N LEU A 184 2.57 -0.82 -5.34
CA LEU A 184 1.17 -1.19 -5.08
C LEU A 184 0.48 -0.22 -4.11
N ALA A 185 -0.78 0.14 -4.40
CA ALA A 185 -1.63 0.95 -3.52
C ALA A 185 -2.98 0.25 -3.29
N LEU A 186 -3.64 0.54 -2.16
CA LEU A 186 -4.96 -0.02 -1.82
C LEU A 186 -6.09 0.63 -2.65
N ILE A 187 -7.09 -0.16 -3.06
CA ILE A 187 -8.23 0.29 -3.90
C ILE A 187 -9.28 1.04 -3.07
N ASN A 188 -9.67 0.49 -1.92
CA ASN A 188 -10.71 1.06 -1.06
C ASN A 188 -10.16 1.38 0.31
N GLN A 189 -9.86 2.65 0.50
CA GLN A 189 -9.41 3.22 1.77
C GLN A 189 -10.56 3.92 2.53
N GLU A 190 -11.78 3.88 1.99
CA GLU A 190 -12.99 4.49 2.59
C GLU A 190 -13.67 3.59 3.64
N GLN A 191 -13.12 2.41 3.95
CA GLN A 191 -13.73 1.48 4.92
C GLN A 191 -12.79 0.97 6.02
N LEU A 192 -11.67 1.66 6.23
CA LEU A 192 -10.90 1.58 7.46
C LEU A 192 -10.49 2.99 7.84
N ILE A 193 -10.60 3.29 9.12
CA ILE A 193 -10.53 4.62 9.73
C ILE A 193 -11.90 5.33 9.73
N GLU A 194 -12.87 4.76 10.44
CA GLU A 194 -13.35 5.57 11.55
C GLU A 194 -12.16 5.68 12.52
N ASP A 195 -11.71 6.91 12.77
CA ASP A 195 -10.52 7.34 13.53
C ASP A 195 -10.49 6.89 15.02
N LYS A 196 -11.18 5.80 15.38
CA LYS A 196 -11.10 5.19 16.72
C LYS A 196 -9.93 4.20 16.86
N ASP A 197 -9.46 3.57 15.77
CA ASP A 197 -8.44 2.50 15.86
C ASP A 197 -7.00 2.89 15.48
N ILE A 198 -6.77 4.13 15.00
CA ILE A 198 -5.39 4.68 14.88
C ILE A 198 -4.66 4.65 16.23
N TYR A 199 -5.42 4.69 17.34
CA TYR A 199 -4.88 4.67 18.70
C TYR A 199 -4.14 3.36 19.07
N ASN A 200 -4.47 2.23 18.43
CA ASN A 200 -3.97 0.91 18.83
C ASN A 200 -2.83 0.34 17.96
N GLN A 201 -2.68 0.77 16.70
CA GLN A 201 -1.64 0.24 15.79
C GLN A 201 -0.26 0.87 15.94
N GLU A 202 -0.11 2.05 16.56
CA GLU A 202 1.22 2.60 16.86
C GLU A 202 2.02 1.69 17.83
N LYS A 203 1.36 0.84 18.61
CA LYS A 203 1.95 0.14 19.77
C LYS A 203 2.99 -0.94 19.42
N SER A 204 3.04 -1.46 18.19
CA SER A 204 3.97 -2.53 17.79
C SER A 204 5.12 -2.08 16.87
N GLN A 205 4.99 -0.95 16.18
CA GLN A 205 6.01 -0.43 15.25
C GLN A 205 6.87 0.71 15.85
N THR A 206 6.45 1.36 16.94
CA THR A 206 7.16 2.54 17.49
C THR A 206 8.19 2.26 18.59
N ARG A 207 8.26 1.06 19.19
CA ARG A 207 9.26 0.80 20.25
C ARG A 207 10.70 1.05 19.81
N HIS A 208 11.05 0.65 18.59
CA HIS A 208 12.39 0.90 18.07
C HIS A 208 12.65 2.38 17.79
N VAL A 209 11.64 3.11 17.29
CA VAL A 209 11.76 4.53 16.93
C VAL A 209 11.78 5.43 18.18
N HIS A 210 10.95 5.14 19.19
CA HIS A 210 10.94 5.89 20.45
C HIS A 210 12.26 5.82 21.19
N ASN A 211 12.98 4.69 21.09
CA ASN A 211 14.27 4.51 21.76
C ASN A 211 15.46 5.17 21.02
N LEU A 212 15.24 5.80 19.87
CA LEU A 212 16.30 6.53 19.17
C LEU A 212 16.60 7.86 19.86
N SER A 213 17.88 8.22 19.89
CA SER A 213 18.29 9.58 20.23
C SER A 213 17.76 10.56 19.18
N ASP A 214 17.54 11.81 19.58
CA ASP A 214 17.02 12.85 18.68
C ASP A 214 17.90 13.02 17.44
N THR A 215 19.22 12.89 17.60
CA THR A 215 20.19 12.94 16.49
C THR A 215 19.99 11.83 15.46
N LYS A 216 19.87 10.57 15.91
CA LYS A 216 19.67 9.42 15.02
C LYS A 216 18.29 9.44 14.36
N LEU A 217 17.28 9.85 15.11
CA LEU A 217 15.92 10.01 14.59
C LEU A 217 15.87 11.09 13.50
N GLU A 218 16.57 12.21 13.72
CA GLU A 218 16.71 13.27 12.72
C GLU A 218 17.41 12.76 11.45
N GLU A 219 18.56 12.10 11.58
CA GLU A 219 19.31 11.54 10.45
C GLU A 219 18.43 10.60 9.59
N GLU A 220 17.72 9.67 10.22
CA GLU A 220 16.84 8.74 9.50
C GLU A 220 15.63 9.46 8.89
N ALA A 221 14.99 10.39 9.62
CA ALA A 221 13.87 11.16 9.09
C ALA A 221 14.28 12.03 7.90
N ARG A 222 15.48 12.63 7.91
CA ARG A 222 16.04 13.40 6.79
C ARG A 222 16.35 12.51 5.59
N LYS A 223 17.00 11.37 5.83
CA LYS A 223 17.32 10.39 4.78
C LYS A 223 16.05 9.89 4.10
N ILE A 224 15.02 9.55 4.88
CA ILE A 224 13.70 9.17 4.38
C ILE A 224 13.06 10.32 3.62
N SER A 225 13.10 11.55 4.15
CA SER A 225 12.51 12.72 3.47
C SER A 225 13.20 13.03 2.14
N SER A 226 14.53 13.02 2.10
CA SER A 226 15.33 13.20 0.88
C SER A 226 15.04 12.12 -0.16
N TYR A 227 14.95 10.87 0.30
CA TYR A 227 14.57 9.75 -0.56
C TYR A 227 13.14 9.91 -1.10
N ASN A 228 12.17 10.26 -0.24
CA ASN A 228 10.78 10.49 -0.63
C ASN A 228 10.62 11.68 -1.59
N LYS A 229 11.42 12.75 -1.44
CA LYS A 229 11.50 13.88 -2.39
C LYS A 229 12.00 13.41 -3.77
N LYS A 230 13.08 12.63 -3.82
CA LYS A 230 13.63 12.05 -5.07
C LYS A 230 12.65 11.10 -5.75
N MET A 231 11.97 10.26 -4.96
CA MET A 231 10.95 9.36 -5.47
C MET A 231 9.78 10.14 -6.05
N ALA A 232 9.22 11.10 -5.30
CA ALA A 232 8.13 11.93 -5.80
C ALA A 232 8.48 12.57 -7.14
N ALA A 233 9.69 13.16 -7.29
CA ALA A 233 10.17 13.75 -8.53
C ALA A 233 10.29 12.75 -9.70
N LYS A 234 10.62 11.49 -9.43
CA LYS A 234 10.74 10.42 -10.44
C LYS A 234 9.38 9.98 -11.01
N TYR A 235 8.29 10.18 -10.26
CA TYR A 235 6.95 9.69 -10.61
C TYR A 235 5.98 10.80 -11.07
N VAL A 236 6.45 12.04 -11.33
CA VAL A 236 5.60 13.21 -11.75
C VAL A 236 5.26 13.23 -13.26
N ASN A 237 5.49 12.16 -14.02
CA ASN A 237 5.15 12.23 -15.45
C ASN A 237 3.62 12.17 -15.67
N LYS A 238 3.15 13.22 -16.36
CA LYS A 238 1.78 13.66 -16.62
C LYS A 238 0.92 12.64 -17.37
N GLU A 239 -0.40 12.77 -17.13
CA GLU A 239 -1.56 12.35 -17.96
C GLU A 239 -2.15 10.93 -17.85
N GLU A 240 -1.53 9.93 -17.19
CA GLU A 240 -2.15 8.59 -17.06
C GLU A 240 -2.60 8.20 -15.64
N PHE A 241 -2.56 9.13 -14.69
CA PHE A 241 -2.89 8.85 -13.29
C PHE A 241 -4.33 9.22 -12.96
N PHE A 242 -5.28 8.33 -13.27
CA PHE A 242 -6.56 8.34 -12.57
C PHE A 242 -6.33 7.89 -11.13
N PHE A 243 -6.02 8.85 -10.25
CA PHE A 243 -6.16 8.66 -8.81
C PHE A 243 -7.64 8.35 -8.52
N SER A 244 -7.96 7.07 -8.33
CA SER A 244 -9.18 6.68 -7.63
C SER A 244 -9.11 7.31 -6.24
N LYS A 245 -10.08 8.19 -5.93
CA LYS A 245 -10.22 8.86 -4.64
C LYS A 245 -10.48 7.80 -3.56
N THR A 246 -9.46 7.45 -2.79
CA THR A 246 -9.62 6.68 -1.55
C THR A 246 -8.32 6.79 -0.75
N LYS A 247 -8.37 7.22 0.53
CA LYS A 247 -7.25 7.76 1.33
C LYS A 247 -6.97 7.02 2.67
N VAL A 248 -5.81 6.38 2.81
CA VAL A 248 -5.16 5.87 4.02
C VAL A 248 -3.68 5.65 3.69
N TYR A 249 -2.88 6.66 3.96
CA TYR A 249 -1.45 6.56 3.78
C TYR A 249 -0.82 6.05 5.07
N LYS A 250 -0.09 4.93 5.00
CA LYS A 250 0.76 4.49 6.11
C LYS A 250 1.87 5.53 6.29
N ARG A 251 1.72 6.40 7.29
CA ARG A 251 2.65 7.49 7.64
C ARG A 251 3.99 6.87 8.06
N ASN A 252 5.11 7.41 7.61
CA ASN A 252 6.41 6.91 7.99
C ASN A 252 6.68 7.20 9.48
N PRO A 253 6.97 6.18 10.31
CA PRO A 253 7.08 6.35 11.75
C PRO A 253 8.26 7.24 12.15
N PHE A 254 9.35 7.29 11.36
CA PHE A 254 10.49 8.17 11.64
C PHE A 254 10.14 9.64 11.37
N VAL A 255 9.47 9.94 10.26
CA VAL A 255 9.01 11.30 9.94
C VAL A 255 7.98 11.77 10.96
N SER A 256 7.02 10.90 11.29
CA SER A 256 5.96 11.18 12.27
C SER A 256 6.53 11.46 13.66
N GLU A 257 7.38 10.58 14.19
CA GLU A 257 7.98 10.75 15.52
C GLU A 257 8.89 11.98 15.56
N TYR A 258 9.71 12.19 14.52
CA TYR A 258 10.61 13.35 14.47
C TYR A 258 9.83 14.67 14.50
N VAL A 259 8.76 14.79 13.71
CA VAL A 259 7.92 16.00 13.67
C VAL A 259 7.21 16.24 15.01
N LYS A 260 6.75 15.18 15.69
CA LYS A 260 6.18 15.28 17.04
C LYS A 260 7.23 15.79 18.05
N ARG A 261 8.47 15.29 18.01
CA ARG A 261 9.56 15.75 18.89
C ARG A 261 9.97 17.20 18.61
N LEU A 262 10.02 17.61 17.35
CA LEU A 262 10.28 19.01 16.96
C LEU A 262 9.27 19.97 17.59
N ALA A 263 8.02 19.54 17.75
CA ALA A 263 6.96 20.34 18.32
C ALA A 263 7.02 20.43 19.87
N LYS A 264 7.86 19.62 20.52
CA LYS A 264 8.08 19.65 21.99
C LYS A 264 6.78 19.62 22.80
N GLY A 265 5.80 18.87 22.33
CA GLY A 265 4.49 18.73 22.98
C GLY A 265 3.57 19.94 22.84
N ILE A 266 3.90 20.91 21.99
CA ILE A 266 3.08 22.08 21.68
C ILE A 266 2.44 21.92 20.30
N CYS A 267 1.13 22.10 20.22
CA CYS A 267 0.40 22.10 18.95
C CYS A 267 0.88 23.23 18.05
N GLN A 268 1.28 22.90 16.82
CA GLN A 268 1.84 23.88 15.90
C GLN A 268 0.76 24.78 15.26
N LEU A 269 -0.53 24.52 15.50
CA LEU A 269 -1.61 25.40 15.05
C LEU A 269 -2.10 26.35 16.15
N CYS A 270 -2.60 25.80 17.26
CA CYS A 270 -3.15 26.62 18.36
C CYS A 270 -2.11 27.06 19.40
N GLN A 271 -0.86 26.59 19.32
CA GLN A 271 0.22 26.92 20.25
C GLN A 271 0.00 26.48 21.71
N GLU A 272 -1.02 25.66 21.95
CA GLU A 272 -1.30 25.05 23.26
C GLU A 272 -0.58 23.71 23.41
N LYS A 273 -0.34 23.29 24.66
CA LYS A 273 0.17 21.95 24.94
C LYS A 273 -0.82 20.88 24.47
N GLY A 274 -0.31 19.70 24.10
CA GLY A 274 -1.13 18.52 23.84
C GLY A 274 -2.11 18.26 25.00
N PRO A 275 -3.36 17.84 24.74
CA PRO A 275 -4.44 17.88 25.73
C PRO A 275 -4.27 16.89 26.88
N PHE A 276 -3.42 15.88 26.71
CA PHE A 276 -3.10 14.90 27.74
C PHE A 276 -1.69 14.34 27.52
N ILE A 277 -1.12 13.71 28.54
CA ILE A 277 0.21 13.08 28.48
C ILE A 277 0.06 11.61 28.10
N LYS A 278 0.87 11.14 27.15
CA LYS A 278 1.03 9.73 26.79
C LYS A 278 2.52 9.41 26.76
N ASP A 279 2.93 8.34 27.45
CA ASP A 279 4.34 7.93 27.53
C ASP A 279 5.29 9.06 27.97
N GLY A 280 4.83 9.92 28.89
CA GLY A 280 5.60 11.05 29.44
C GLY A 280 5.64 12.31 28.56
N VAL A 281 5.03 12.31 27.38
CA VAL A 281 5.00 13.47 26.47
C VAL A 281 3.57 13.96 26.18
N PRO A 282 3.34 15.28 25.96
CA PRO A 282 2.05 15.77 25.51
C PRO A 282 1.64 15.17 24.17
N TYR A 283 0.40 14.70 24.10
CA TYR A 283 -0.13 13.96 22.96
C TYR A 283 -0.41 14.87 21.77
N LEU A 284 0.25 14.58 20.64
CA LEU A 284 0.08 15.26 19.36
C LEU A 284 -0.02 14.23 18.22
N HIS A 285 -0.71 14.61 17.15
CA HIS A 285 -0.78 13.89 15.88
C HIS A 285 0.15 14.50 14.85
N CYS A 286 0.83 13.68 14.06
CA CYS A 286 1.49 14.14 12.84
C CYS A 286 0.46 14.27 11.71
N HIS A 287 0.46 15.38 10.99
CA HIS A 287 -0.49 15.70 9.93
C HIS A 287 0.23 16.25 8.69
N HIS A 288 -0.20 15.85 7.50
CA HIS A 288 0.34 16.33 6.23
C HIS A 288 -0.36 17.62 5.78
N ILE A 289 0.37 18.72 5.56
CA ILE A 289 -0.21 20.03 5.19
C ILE A 289 -0.81 19.97 3.77
N GLU A 290 -0.04 19.49 2.80
CA GLU A 290 -0.57 18.96 1.56
C GLU A 290 -0.95 17.51 1.82
N TYR A 291 -2.24 17.22 1.75
CA TYR A 291 -2.72 15.87 1.95
C TYR A 291 -2.05 14.92 0.98
N LEU A 292 -1.60 13.77 1.48
CA LEU A 292 -1.01 12.74 0.65
C LEU A 292 -1.94 12.33 -0.50
N SER A 293 -3.26 12.35 -0.26
CA SER A 293 -4.32 12.12 -1.25
C SER A 293 -4.38 13.11 -2.40
N GLN A 294 -3.81 14.29 -2.20
CA GLN A 294 -3.72 15.36 -3.20
C GLN A 294 -2.30 15.41 -3.81
N GLY A 295 -1.52 14.34 -3.67
CA GLY A 295 -0.14 14.28 -4.15
C GLY A 295 0.89 14.84 -3.17
N GLY A 296 0.48 15.18 -1.94
CA GLY A 296 1.40 15.57 -0.88
C GLY A 296 2.43 14.48 -0.60
N LYS A 297 3.61 14.88 -0.11
CA LYS A 297 4.74 13.97 0.14
C LYS A 297 4.83 13.60 1.61
N ASP A 298 5.23 12.37 1.96
CA ASP A 298 5.46 12.00 3.36
C ASP A 298 6.88 12.40 3.79
N VAL A 299 7.07 13.70 4.01
CA VAL A 299 8.37 14.33 4.26
C VAL A 299 8.26 15.30 5.43
N ILE A 300 9.36 15.57 6.12
CA ILE A 300 9.42 16.52 7.25
C ILE A 300 8.82 17.88 6.86
N GLU A 301 9.00 18.26 5.60
CA GLU A 301 8.65 19.55 5.03
C GLU A 301 7.19 19.61 4.54
N ASN A 302 6.44 18.54 4.74
CA ASN A 302 5.00 18.51 4.53
C ASN A 302 4.27 18.05 5.79
N CYS A 303 4.97 17.82 6.91
CA CYS A 303 4.42 17.25 8.12
C CYS A 303 4.46 18.23 9.30
N ILE A 304 3.38 18.25 10.08
CA ILE A 304 3.19 19.14 11.23
C ILE A 304 2.58 18.39 12.42
N ALA A 305 2.87 18.80 13.66
CA ALA A 305 2.30 18.20 14.86
C ALA A 305 1.11 19.03 15.39
N LEU A 306 -0.04 18.39 15.57
CA LEU A 306 -1.29 19.03 15.97
C LEU A 306 -1.92 18.36 17.19
N CYS A 307 -2.62 19.12 18.03
CA CYS A 307 -3.51 18.51 19.01
C CYS A 307 -4.73 17.89 18.31
N PRO A 308 -5.41 16.91 18.94
CA PRO A 308 -6.61 16.28 18.38
C PRO A 308 -7.68 17.26 17.90
N ASN A 309 -7.93 18.34 18.64
CA ASN A 309 -8.93 19.34 18.28
C ASN A 309 -8.54 20.12 17.01
N CYS A 310 -7.27 20.53 16.90
CA CYS A 310 -6.77 21.23 15.72
C CYS A 310 -6.67 20.29 14.51
N HIS A 311 -6.33 19.03 14.74
CA HIS A 311 -6.30 18.00 13.71
C HIS A 311 -7.69 17.81 13.10
N ALA A 312 -8.71 17.62 13.95
CA ALA A 312 -10.10 17.55 13.50
C ALA A 312 -10.53 18.84 12.78
N ARG A 313 -10.24 20.01 13.35
CA ARG A 313 -10.59 21.31 12.76
C ARG A 313 -10.10 21.47 11.31
N ILE A 314 -8.86 21.06 11.03
CA ILE A 314 -8.31 21.14 9.67
C ILE A 314 -9.11 20.29 8.70
N HIS A 315 -9.46 19.07 9.09
CA HIS A 315 -10.22 18.15 8.24
C HIS A 315 -11.68 18.58 8.05
N GLU A 316 -12.31 19.12 9.09
CA GLU A 316 -13.72 19.52 9.05
C GLU A 316 -13.96 20.87 8.36
N LEU A 317 -13.05 21.84 8.54
CA LEU A 317 -13.28 23.22 8.11
C LEU A 317 -12.45 23.65 6.90
N GLU A 318 -11.33 22.97 6.61
CA GLU A 318 -10.41 23.28 5.49
C GLU A 318 -10.05 24.78 5.35
N LEU A 319 -9.91 25.51 6.46
CA LEU A 319 -9.71 26.96 6.46
C LEU A 319 -8.36 27.36 5.80
N PRO A 320 -8.35 28.25 4.80
CA PRO A 320 -7.11 28.71 4.14
C PRO A 320 -6.09 29.32 5.12
N ASP A 321 -6.54 30.10 6.08
CA ASP A 321 -5.69 30.76 7.09
C ASP A 321 -4.93 29.75 7.96
N ASP A 322 -5.58 28.63 8.31
CA ASP A 322 -4.93 27.55 9.07
C ASP A 322 -3.83 26.91 8.23
N LYS A 323 -4.11 26.62 6.95
CA LYS A 323 -3.12 26.07 6.03
C LYS A 323 -1.92 27.01 5.85
N GLU A 324 -2.16 28.31 5.68
CA GLU A 324 -1.10 29.31 5.53
C GLU A 324 -0.20 29.39 6.77
N LYS A 325 -0.77 29.36 7.98
CA LYS A 325 -0.01 29.33 9.24
C LYS A 325 0.93 28.12 9.30
N LEU A 326 0.44 26.94 8.91
CA LEU A 326 1.23 25.71 8.94
C LEU A 326 2.35 25.74 7.91
N LEU A 327 2.10 26.24 6.69
CA LEU A 327 3.12 26.41 5.66
C LEU A 327 4.26 27.32 6.14
N LYS A 328 3.94 28.45 6.78
CA LYS A 328 4.95 29.37 7.36
C LYS A 328 5.83 28.71 8.42
N ILE A 329 5.29 27.77 9.20
CA ILE A 329 6.06 27.05 10.22
C ILE A 329 7.07 26.11 9.57
N VAL A 330 6.65 25.41 8.51
CA VAL A 330 7.51 24.45 7.82
C VAL A 330 8.56 25.14 6.95
N GLU A 331 8.24 26.29 6.35
CA GLU A 331 9.21 27.14 5.65
C GLU A 331 10.32 27.65 6.59
N LYS A 332 9.96 28.10 7.80
CA LYS A 332 10.95 28.48 8.83
C LYS A 332 11.83 27.31 9.26
N ARG A 333 11.25 26.10 9.33
CA ARG A 333 11.96 24.86 9.64
C ARG A 333 12.97 24.52 8.54
N GLU A 334 12.58 24.58 7.27
CA GLU A 334 13.49 24.36 6.13
C GLU A 334 14.68 25.33 6.16
N ASN A 335 14.42 26.62 6.34
CA ASN A 335 15.46 27.65 6.42
C ASN A 335 16.43 27.46 7.60
N SER A 336 15.99 26.82 8.68
CA SER A 336 16.85 26.52 9.84
C SER A 336 17.77 25.33 9.55
N PHE A 337 17.34 24.42 8.68
CA PHE A 337 18.11 23.24 8.31
C PHE A 337 19.11 23.49 7.18
N SER A 338 18.85 24.46 6.31
CA SER A 338 19.80 24.90 5.27
C SER A 338 21.00 25.70 5.80
N LYS A 339 21.03 26.02 7.10
CA LYS A 339 22.10 26.79 7.76
C LYS A 339 23.11 25.95 8.55
N ILE A 340 22.97 24.62 8.53
CA ILE A 340 23.94 23.71 9.14
C ILE A 340 24.87 23.24 8.00
N PRO A 341 26.18 23.58 8.05
CA PRO A 341 27.12 23.34 6.97
C PRO A 341 27.35 21.86 6.64
#